data_AF-D2V354-F1
#
_entry.id   AF-D2V354-F1
#
_cell.length_a   1.000
_cell.length_b   1.000
_cell.length_c   1.000
_cell.angle_alpha   90.00
_cell.angle_beta   90.00
_cell.angle_gamma   90.00
#
_symmetry.space_group_name_H-M   'P 1'
#
loop_
_entity.id
_entity.type
_entity.pdbx_description
1 polymer ?
#
loop_
_entity_poly.entity_id
_entity_poly.type
_entity_poly.pdbx_seq_one_letter_code
_entity_poly.pdbx_strand_id
1 'polypeptide(L)'
;MKRFLNTSLLPSSRSTPRNVKGINMSKSNTLKSCKKHFIETYNPFNVKSTITRSFSINQLNRFSQQNNFPRTTFITIRTTCALCGHEGQFDQVTSTSSFGNCDLDMRPAPLARHTLVDEVQECESCGFVNQSVGKCENIEEMKNIVKSDKYQEALKDDNSFLLYALIKEEEQNYLACAWSYVKSAWIFDDRNENDKASISRRRAIEFFEKSTTCLTLEQKMLIVDLYRRTSQFDKASNLANDLLKNEKIDSKFLIGILEYQKDLCRYKDVDCHVSPDENKIFFR
;
A
#
# COMPACT_ATOMS: atom_id res chain seq x y z
N MET A 1 -45.79 -26.12 -29.93
CA MET A 1 -47.21 -25.71 -29.78
C MET A 1 -48.09 -26.92 -29.52
N LYS A 2 -48.53 -27.11 -28.27
CA LYS A 2 -49.67 -27.95 -27.87
C LYS A 2 -49.90 -27.76 -26.37
N ARG A 3 -51.08 -27.22 -26.01
CA ARG A 3 -51.95 -27.61 -24.88
C ARG A 3 -51.43 -27.31 -23.45
N PHE A 4 -52.20 -26.99 -22.42
CA PHE A 4 -53.64 -26.96 -22.15
C PHE A 4 -53.85 -26.05 -20.92
N LEU A 5 -54.97 -25.32 -20.87
CA LEU A 5 -55.52 -24.75 -19.63
C LEU A 5 -56.07 -25.88 -18.77
N ASN A 6 -55.87 -25.84 -17.45
CA ASN A 6 -56.84 -26.42 -16.52
C ASN A 6 -56.77 -25.77 -15.13
N THR A 7 -57.96 -25.36 -14.68
CA THR A 7 -58.35 -24.85 -13.37
C THR A 7 -58.52 -25.97 -12.34
N SER A 8 -58.20 -25.72 -11.06
CA SER A 8 -59.07 -26.09 -9.92
C SER A 8 -58.44 -25.79 -8.54
N LEU A 9 -59.17 -24.97 -7.77
CA LEU A 9 -59.61 -25.17 -6.37
C LEU A 9 -58.59 -25.30 -5.21
N LEU A 10 -58.77 -24.42 -4.22
CA LEU A 10 -58.25 -24.40 -2.84
C LEU A 10 -58.77 -25.61 -2.00
N PRO A 11 -58.13 -25.95 -0.87
CA PRO A 11 -58.59 -25.41 0.42
C PRO A 11 -57.49 -25.07 1.44
N SER A 12 -57.92 -24.29 2.43
CA SER A 12 -57.22 -23.75 3.60
C SER A 12 -56.67 -24.78 4.59
N SER A 13 -55.57 -24.45 5.28
CA SER A 13 -55.37 -24.83 6.68
C SER A 13 -54.44 -23.87 7.44
N ARG A 14 -54.96 -23.38 8.58
CA ARG A 14 -54.29 -22.58 9.61
C ARG A 14 -53.22 -23.40 10.36
N SER A 15 -52.08 -22.78 10.67
CA SER A 15 -51.25 -22.91 11.89
C SER A 15 -50.03 -21.99 11.66
N THR A 16 -49.52 -21.08 12.50
CA THR A 16 -49.54 -20.78 13.95
C THR A 16 -49.08 -19.31 14.12
N PRO A 17 -49.34 -18.61 15.25
CA PRO A 17 -48.53 -17.49 15.68
C PRO A 17 -47.65 -17.90 16.86
N ARG A 18 -46.33 -18.01 16.67
CA ARG A 18 -45.39 -18.02 17.80
C ARG A 18 -44.73 -16.66 17.93
N ASN A 19 -45.22 -15.97 18.95
CA ASN A 19 -44.60 -14.86 19.64
C ASN A 19 -43.24 -15.32 20.21
N VAL A 20 -42.13 -14.74 19.74
CA VAL A 20 -40.84 -14.83 20.43
C VAL A 20 -40.40 -13.43 20.82
N LYS A 21 -40.27 -13.30 22.13
CA LYS A 21 -39.84 -12.13 22.88
C LYS A 21 -38.46 -11.64 22.43
N GLY A 22 -38.28 -10.33 22.56
CA GLY A 22 -37.07 -9.61 22.21
C GLY A 22 -35.79 -10.19 22.80
N ILE A 23 -34.72 -10.06 22.01
CA ILE A 23 -33.35 -10.15 22.47
C ILE A 23 -32.71 -8.80 22.21
N ASN A 24 -32.22 -8.22 23.30
CA ASN A 24 -31.55 -6.94 23.38
C ASN A 24 -30.45 -6.76 22.34
N MET A 25 -30.47 -5.59 21.69
CA MET A 25 -29.29 -5.00 21.05
C MET A 25 -28.23 -4.69 22.13
N SER A 26 -27.23 -5.55 22.27
CA SER A 26 -25.97 -5.17 22.91
C SER A 26 -25.05 -4.57 21.85
N LYS A 27 -24.87 -3.26 21.95
CA LYS A 27 -23.85 -2.50 21.25
C LYS A 27 -22.45 -2.92 21.73
N SER A 28 -21.49 -2.72 20.84
CA SER A 28 -20.04 -2.56 21.07
C SER A 28 -19.26 -3.75 21.63
N ASN A 29 -18.52 -4.43 20.74
CA ASN A 29 -17.18 -4.93 21.07
C ASN A 29 -16.27 -5.26 19.86
N THR A 30 -16.74 -5.12 18.62
CA THR A 30 -15.95 -5.42 17.41
C THR A 30 -15.03 -4.28 16.94
N LEU A 31 -15.29 -3.01 17.30
CA LEU A 31 -14.45 -1.87 16.88
C LEU A 31 -13.12 -1.73 17.66
N LYS A 32 -12.96 -2.38 18.81
CA LYS A 32 -11.71 -2.32 19.60
C LYS A 32 -10.65 -3.33 19.15
N SER A 33 -11.04 -4.38 18.41
CA SER A 33 -10.11 -5.42 17.93
C SER A 33 -9.28 -4.96 16.73
N CYS A 34 -9.87 -4.19 15.80
CA CYS A 34 -9.13 -3.67 14.62
C CYS A 34 -8.12 -2.57 14.95
N LYS A 35 -8.33 -1.78 16.02
CA LYS A 35 -7.36 -0.73 16.41
C LYS A 35 -6.08 -1.27 17.04
N LYS A 36 -6.09 -2.48 17.61
CA LYS A 36 -4.93 -3.04 18.29
C LYS A 36 -3.97 -3.77 17.33
N HIS A 37 -4.45 -4.23 16.18
CA HIS A 37 -3.61 -4.93 15.19
C HIS A 37 -2.81 -4.00 14.27
N PHE A 38 -3.22 -2.73 14.14
CA PHE A 38 -2.58 -1.77 13.24
C PHE A 38 -1.23 -1.21 13.75
N ILE A 39 -0.97 -1.26 15.06
CA ILE A 39 0.30 -0.76 15.64
C ILE A 39 1.46 -1.78 15.50
N GLU A 40 1.16 -3.05 15.22
CA GLU A 40 2.17 -4.13 15.23
C GLU A 40 2.54 -4.69 13.85
N THR A 41 1.79 -4.37 12.78
CA THR A 41 2.01 -5.02 11.47
C THR A 41 2.60 -4.12 10.37
N TYR A 42 2.66 -2.79 10.53
CA TYR A 42 3.41 -1.92 9.62
C TYR A 42 3.82 -0.61 10.31
N ASN A 43 4.71 -0.73 11.31
CA ASN A 43 5.44 0.40 11.88
C ASN A 43 6.95 0.10 11.77
N PRO A 44 7.68 0.73 10.84
CA PRO A 44 9.12 0.46 10.67
C PRO A 44 10.00 0.95 11.84
N PHE A 45 9.45 1.53 12.91
CA PHE A 45 10.21 2.21 13.96
C PHE A 45 10.08 1.67 15.39
N ASN A 46 9.64 0.42 15.61
CA ASN A 46 9.55 -0.12 16.98
C ASN A 46 10.65 -1.14 17.29
N VAL A 47 11.87 -0.66 17.50
CA VAL A 47 12.93 -1.43 18.19
C VAL A 47 13.18 -0.78 19.55
N LYS A 48 12.61 -1.38 20.60
CA LYS A 48 13.06 -1.13 21.98
C LYS A 48 14.32 -1.93 22.23
N SER A 49 15.49 -1.34 22.02
CA SER A 49 16.75 -1.87 22.56
C SER A 49 17.16 -1.06 23.78
N THR A 50 16.98 -1.65 24.96
CA THR A 50 17.56 -1.20 26.22
C THR A 50 19.08 -1.35 26.13
N ILE A 51 19.82 -0.24 25.99
CA ILE A 51 21.26 -0.22 26.19
C ILE A 51 21.57 0.84 27.26
N THR A 52 21.82 0.36 28.46
CA THR A 52 22.45 1.10 29.55
C THR A 52 23.93 1.26 29.24
N ARG A 53 24.38 2.47 28.92
CA ARG A 53 25.78 2.87 29.15
C ARG A 53 25.90 4.38 29.29
N SER A 54 26.24 4.77 30.51
CA SER A 54 26.62 6.11 30.94
C SER A 54 27.81 6.64 30.15
N PHE A 55 27.62 7.74 29.42
CA PHE A 55 28.70 8.62 28.99
C PHE A 55 28.34 10.08 29.24
N SER A 56 29.35 10.80 29.75
CA SER A 56 29.34 12.14 30.31
C SER A 56 28.57 13.17 29.49
N ILE A 57 27.49 13.70 30.06
CA ILE A 57 26.83 14.95 29.63
C ILE A 57 27.74 16.08 30.08
N ASN A 58 28.50 16.68 29.15
CA ASN A 58 28.91 18.09 29.15
C ASN A 58 29.98 18.28 28.06
N GLN A 59 29.59 18.50 26.81
CA GLN A 59 30.34 19.26 25.75
C GLN A 59 29.60 19.25 24.38
N LEU A 60 28.26 19.29 24.33
CA LEU A 60 27.50 19.40 23.06
C LEU A 60 26.37 20.44 23.10
N ASN A 61 26.45 21.45 23.97
CA ASN A 61 25.49 22.55 24.04
C ASN A 61 26.10 23.88 23.55
N ARG A 62 26.54 23.97 22.29
CA ARG A 62 26.87 25.26 21.63
C ARG A 62 26.72 25.25 20.08
N PHE A 63 25.81 24.46 19.52
CA PHE A 63 25.44 24.56 18.09
C PHE A 63 23.94 24.34 17.82
N SER A 64 23.09 24.53 18.83
CA SER A 64 21.63 24.50 18.66
C SER A 64 21.10 25.91 18.36
N GLN A 65 21.21 26.36 17.10
CA GLN A 65 20.21 27.30 16.53
C GLN A 65 20.31 27.65 15.04
N GLN A 66 21.11 26.99 14.20
CA GLN A 66 21.09 27.27 12.75
C GLN A 66 21.23 25.97 11.94
N ASN A 67 20.29 25.76 11.01
CA ASN A 67 20.24 24.76 9.93
C ASN A 67 19.25 23.58 10.10
N ASN A 68 17.94 23.84 9.98
CA ASN A 68 16.93 22.82 9.67
C ASN A 68 17.03 22.42 8.18
N PHE A 69 18.14 21.81 7.77
CA PHE A 69 18.20 21.19 6.45
C PHE A 69 17.54 19.80 6.50
N PRO A 70 16.71 19.44 5.50
CA PRO A 70 16.20 18.09 5.36
C PRO A 70 17.39 17.10 5.32
N ARG A 71 17.35 16.08 6.17
CA ARG A 71 18.42 15.10 6.34
C ARG A 71 17.87 13.68 6.26
N THR A 72 18.64 12.82 5.61
CA THR A 72 18.49 11.37 5.65
C THR A 72 19.73 10.77 6.30
N THR A 73 19.52 9.78 7.16
CA THR A 73 20.61 9.08 7.86
C THR A 73 20.53 7.61 7.52
N PHE A 74 21.65 7.05 7.06
CA PHE A 74 21.80 5.64 6.72
C PHE A 74 22.71 4.95 7.73
N ILE A 75 22.51 3.65 7.91
CA ILE A 75 23.49 2.74 8.49
C ILE A 75 23.76 1.63 7.47
N THR A 76 25.03 1.26 7.29
CA THR A 76 25.37 0.11 6.47
C THR A 76 25.40 -1.13 7.35
N ILE A 77 24.61 -2.14 7.00
CA ILE A 77 24.56 -3.43 7.69
C ILE A 77 25.14 -4.52 6.81
N ARG A 78 25.79 -5.52 7.44
CA ARG A 78 26.20 -6.75 6.77
C ARG A 78 25.17 -7.82 7.05
N THR A 79 24.75 -8.54 6.01
CA THR A 79 23.77 -9.63 6.15
C THR A 79 24.06 -10.72 5.15
N THR A 80 23.97 -11.97 5.63
CA THR A 80 24.09 -13.17 4.80
C THR A 80 22.73 -13.48 4.17
N CYS A 81 22.68 -13.67 2.86
CA CYS A 81 21.48 -14.06 2.15
C CYS A 81 20.98 -15.43 2.64
N ALA A 82 19.72 -15.50 3.07
CA ALA A 82 19.10 -16.74 3.53
C ALA A 82 18.93 -17.78 2.41
N LEU A 83 18.97 -17.36 1.14
CA LEU A 83 18.73 -18.25 -0.01
C LEU A 83 20.00 -18.92 -0.53
N CYS A 84 21.08 -18.15 -0.73
CA CYS A 84 22.33 -18.64 -1.30
C CYS A 84 23.54 -18.59 -0.35
N GLY A 85 23.43 -17.96 0.82
CA GLY A 85 24.53 -17.83 1.78
C GLY A 85 25.56 -16.76 1.45
N HIS A 86 25.36 -15.97 0.40
CA HIS A 86 26.25 -14.85 0.05
C HIS A 86 26.20 -13.74 1.09
N GLU A 87 27.35 -13.20 1.49
CA GLU A 87 27.42 -12.04 2.38
C GLU A 87 27.38 -10.74 1.59
N GLY A 88 26.41 -9.87 1.90
CA GLY A 88 26.26 -8.56 1.27
C GLY A 88 26.30 -7.41 2.28
N GLN A 89 26.52 -6.20 1.76
CA GLN A 89 26.35 -4.94 2.50
C GLN A 89 25.11 -4.23 1.98
N PHE A 90 24.29 -3.72 2.90
CA PHE A 90 23.03 -3.04 2.57
C PHE A 90 22.93 -1.75 3.38
N ASP A 91 22.51 -0.68 2.72
CA ASP A 91 22.17 0.56 3.42
C ASP A 91 20.74 0.46 3.97
N GLN A 92 20.59 0.86 5.22
CA GLN A 92 19.30 0.92 5.90
C GLN A 92 19.03 2.34 6.34
N VAL A 93 17.88 2.86 5.91
CA VAL A 93 17.41 4.20 6.28
C VAL A 93 16.99 4.17 7.74
N THR A 94 17.66 4.97 8.58
CA THR A 94 17.32 5.10 10.01
C THR A 94 16.42 6.28 10.30
N SER A 95 16.56 7.35 9.51
CA SER A 95 15.69 8.52 9.55
C SER A 95 15.72 9.21 8.20
N THR A 96 14.57 9.76 7.80
CA THR A 96 14.45 10.60 6.61
C THR A 96 13.45 11.71 6.90
N SER A 97 13.67 12.88 6.32
CA SER A 97 12.74 14.00 6.44
C SER A 97 11.64 13.86 5.41
N SER A 98 10.38 13.99 5.83
CA SER A 98 9.21 13.94 4.96
C SER A 98 8.77 15.32 4.47
N PHE A 99 9.70 16.28 4.38
CA PHE A 99 9.38 17.65 3.99
C PHE A 99 8.97 17.72 2.52
N GLY A 100 7.84 18.38 2.24
CA GLY A 100 7.22 18.47 0.93
C GLY A 100 5.92 17.67 0.85
N ASN A 101 5.25 17.77 -0.29
CA ASN A 101 3.98 17.10 -0.52
C ASN A 101 4.21 15.73 -1.19
N CYS A 102 3.36 14.77 -0.88
CA CYS A 102 3.28 13.51 -1.63
C CYS A 102 2.45 13.69 -2.90
N ASP A 103 2.52 12.69 -3.78
CA ASP A 103 1.61 12.60 -4.94
C ASP A 103 0.25 12.03 -4.51
N LEU A 104 -0.76 12.13 -5.38
CA LEU A 104 -2.12 11.62 -5.11
C LEU A 104 -2.15 10.10 -4.87
N ASP A 105 -1.18 9.37 -5.40
CA ASP A 105 -0.97 7.95 -5.13
C ASP A 105 -0.13 7.68 -3.88
N MET A 106 0.14 8.69 -3.04
CA MET A 106 1.01 8.65 -1.86
C MET A 106 2.50 8.45 -2.14
N ARG A 107 2.98 8.61 -3.39
CA ARG A 107 4.42 8.64 -3.63
C ARG A 107 5.04 9.76 -2.79
N PRO A 108 6.04 9.46 -1.94
CA PRO A 108 6.57 10.45 -1.00
C PRO A 108 7.24 11.64 -1.70
N ALA A 109 7.43 12.70 -0.93
CA ALA A 109 8.20 13.87 -1.33
C ALA A 109 9.67 13.49 -1.66
N PRO A 110 10.39 14.28 -2.49
CA PRO A 110 11.66 13.86 -3.11
C PRO A 110 12.69 13.23 -2.16
N LEU A 111 12.92 13.80 -0.98
CA LEU A 111 13.94 13.27 -0.06
C LEU A 111 13.60 11.85 0.45
N ALA A 112 12.35 11.62 0.84
CA ALA A 112 11.88 10.31 1.26
C ALA A 112 11.62 9.36 0.07
N ARG A 113 11.44 9.91 -1.14
CA ARG A 113 11.36 9.12 -2.38
C ARG A 113 12.69 8.47 -2.72
N HIS A 114 13.79 9.18 -2.56
CA HIS A 114 15.12 8.64 -2.84
C HIS A 114 15.49 7.46 -1.94
N THR A 115 14.83 7.29 -0.79
CA THR A 115 15.07 6.18 0.13
C THR A 115 14.24 4.92 -0.17
N LEU A 116 13.33 4.96 -1.15
CA LEU A 116 12.48 3.80 -1.47
C LEU A 116 13.30 2.58 -1.87
N VAL A 117 14.39 2.79 -2.60
CA VAL A 117 15.29 1.72 -3.08
C VAL A 117 15.95 0.94 -1.93
N ASP A 118 16.05 1.53 -0.75
CA ASP A 118 16.67 0.93 0.43
C ASP A 118 15.67 0.16 1.32
N GLU A 119 14.37 0.20 1.00
CA GLU A 119 13.34 -0.53 1.76
C GLU A 119 13.31 -2.03 1.43
N VAL A 120 13.84 -2.41 0.28
CA VAL A 120 13.95 -3.79 -0.19
C VAL A 120 15.40 -4.06 -0.54
N GLN A 121 15.98 -5.05 0.10
CA GLN A 121 17.33 -5.53 -0.15
C GLN A 121 17.30 -6.56 -1.28
N GLU A 122 18.28 -6.48 -2.16
CA GLU A 122 18.47 -7.42 -3.27
C GLU A 122 19.83 -8.10 -3.17
N CYS A 123 19.84 -9.44 -3.16
CA CYS A 123 21.08 -10.19 -3.12
C CYS A 123 21.76 -10.18 -4.50
N GLU A 124 22.93 -9.55 -4.59
CA GLU A 124 23.73 -9.48 -5.83
C GLU A 124 24.15 -10.85 -6.42
N SER A 125 24.13 -11.91 -5.61
CA SER A 125 24.55 -13.25 -6.05
C SER A 125 23.42 -14.05 -6.71
N CYS A 126 22.20 -14.00 -6.15
CA CYS A 126 21.10 -14.85 -6.63
C CYS A 126 19.85 -14.07 -7.04
N GLY A 127 19.84 -12.74 -6.89
CA GLY A 127 18.71 -11.87 -7.20
C GLY A 127 17.58 -11.94 -6.17
N PHE A 128 17.71 -12.70 -5.08
CA PHE A 128 16.66 -12.78 -4.04
C PHE A 128 16.43 -11.42 -3.39
N VAL A 129 15.16 -11.00 -3.33
CA VAL A 129 14.76 -9.75 -2.69
C VAL A 129 13.91 -9.97 -1.44
N ASN A 130 14.16 -9.17 -0.41
CA ASN A 130 13.29 -9.07 0.75
C ASN A 130 13.57 -7.77 1.52
N GLN A 131 12.71 -7.37 2.47
CA GLN A 131 13.02 -6.28 3.41
C GLN A 131 14.31 -6.56 4.21
N SER A 132 14.61 -7.84 4.43
CA SER A 132 15.92 -8.30 4.90
C SER A 132 16.27 -9.60 4.19
N VAL A 133 17.31 -9.60 3.35
CA VAL A 133 17.71 -10.81 2.59
C VAL A 133 18.15 -11.96 3.49
N GLY A 134 18.49 -11.69 4.75
CA GLY A 134 18.80 -12.70 5.76
C GLY A 134 17.58 -13.39 6.37
N LYS A 135 16.37 -13.01 5.95
CA LYS A 135 15.12 -13.64 6.37
C LYS A 135 14.45 -14.26 5.16
N CYS A 136 14.15 -15.55 5.22
CA CYS A 136 13.37 -16.25 4.22
C CYS A 136 12.59 -17.35 4.91
N GLU A 137 11.28 -17.34 4.73
CA GLU A 137 10.44 -18.50 5.03
C GLU A 137 10.48 -19.44 3.82
N ASN A 138 10.36 -20.76 4.04
CA ASN A 138 10.30 -21.77 2.98
C ASN A 138 11.39 -21.63 1.88
N ILE A 139 12.66 -21.80 2.26
CA ILE A 139 13.84 -21.64 1.38
C ILE A 139 13.69 -22.38 0.03
N GLU A 140 13.21 -23.62 0.03
CA GLU A 140 13.11 -24.42 -1.21
C GLU A 140 12.05 -23.89 -2.18
N GLU A 141 10.92 -23.42 -1.65
CA GLU A 141 9.88 -22.77 -2.46
C GLU A 141 10.41 -21.45 -3.05
N MET A 142 11.10 -20.65 -2.22
CA MET A 142 11.68 -19.39 -2.66
C MET A 142 12.74 -19.58 -3.75
N LYS A 143 13.55 -20.66 -3.68
CA LYS A 143 14.50 -21.00 -4.74
C LYS A 143 13.79 -21.27 -6.06
N ASN A 144 12.61 -21.90 -6.04
CA ASN A 144 11.84 -22.16 -7.25
C ASN A 144 11.26 -20.86 -7.83
N ILE A 145 10.76 -19.97 -6.97
CA ILE A 145 10.24 -18.66 -7.38
C ILE A 145 11.35 -17.83 -8.03
N VAL A 146 12.49 -17.69 -7.37
CA VAL A 146 13.64 -16.91 -7.88
C VAL A 146 14.14 -17.46 -9.21
N LYS A 147 14.12 -18.79 -9.40
CA LYS A 147 14.53 -19.43 -10.67
C LYS A 147 13.46 -19.42 -11.77
N SER A 148 12.23 -19.02 -11.48
CA SER A 148 11.15 -19.03 -12.47
C SER A 148 11.42 -18.03 -13.60
N ASP A 149 10.97 -18.35 -14.81
CA ASP A 149 11.13 -17.47 -15.99
C ASP A 149 10.53 -16.08 -15.74
N LYS A 150 9.37 -16.02 -15.06
CA LYS A 150 8.70 -14.76 -14.69
C LYS A 150 9.59 -13.88 -13.81
N TYR A 151 10.28 -14.46 -12.83
CA TYR A 151 11.17 -13.74 -11.94
C TYR A 151 12.47 -13.32 -12.65
N GLN A 152 13.07 -14.23 -13.40
CA GLN A 152 14.31 -13.97 -14.15
C GLN A 152 14.13 -12.91 -15.24
N GLU A 153 12.94 -12.83 -15.86
CA GLU A 153 12.62 -11.74 -16.78
C GLU A 153 12.52 -10.40 -16.04
N ALA A 154 11.79 -10.37 -14.91
CA ALA A 154 11.62 -9.17 -14.09
C ALA A 154 12.94 -8.69 -13.46
N LEU A 155 13.91 -9.57 -13.26
CA LEU A 155 15.23 -9.22 -12.73
C LEU A 155 15.99 -8.25 -13.65
N LYS A 156 15.69 -8.26 -14.96
CA LYS A 156 16.28 -7.36 -15.95
C LYS A 156 15.79 -5.92 -15.83
N ASP A 157 14.67 -5.69 -15.13
CA ASP A 157 14.08 -4.36 -14.96
C ASP A 157 14.75 -3.54 -13.85
N ASP A 158 15.69 -4.13 -13.08
CA ASP A 158 16.38 -3.46 -11.97
C ASP A 158 15.40 -2.77 -11.02
N ASN A 159 14.32 -3.47 -10.64
CA ASN A 159 13.24 -2.94 -9.82
C ASN A 159 12.91 -3.94 -8.71
N SER A 160 13.60 -3.80 -7.57
CA SER A 160 13.49 -4.76 -6.47
C SER A 160 12.06 -4.84 -5.89
N PHE A 161 11.23 -3.80 -6.03
CA PHE A 161 9.82 -3.87 -5.66
C PHE A 161 8.97 -4.70 -6.63
N LEU A 162 9.31 -4.74 -7.92
CA LEU A 162 8.67 -5.66 -8.86
C LEU A 162 8.96 -7.11 -8.47
N LEU A 163 10.22 -7.42 -8.19
CA LEU A 163 10.65 -8.74 -7.72
C LEU A 163 9.98 -9.10 -6.38
N TYR A 164 9.86 -8.14 -5.47
CA TYR A 164 9.22 -8.34 -4.18
C TYR A 164 7.72 -8.58 -4.33
N ALA A 165 7.05 -7.89 -5.25
CA ALA A 165 5.65 -8.13 -5.59
C ALA A 165 5.42 -9.56 -6.11
N LEU A 166 6.32 -10.08 -6.95
CA LEU A 166 6.25 -11.47 -7.44
C LEU A 166 6.35 -12.48 -6.30
N ILE A 167 7.23 -12.25 -5.32
CA ILE A 167 7.33 -13.10 -4.13
C ILE A 167 6.02 -13.04 -3.32
N LYS A 168 5.46 -11.84 -3.09
CA LYS A 168 4.22 -11.68 -2.32
C LYS A 168 2.98 -12.21 -3.02
N GLU A 169 3.00 -12.29 -4.34
CA GLU A 169 1.98 -12.97 -5.12
C GLU A 169 1.95 -14.48 -4.82
N GLU A 170 3.11 -15.14 -4.82
CA GLU A 170 3.24 -16.57 -4.52
C GLU A 170 2.90 -16.89 -3.05
N GLU A 171 3.32 -16.03 -2.11
CA GLU A 171 2.94 -16.11 -0.69
C GLU A 171 1.45 -15.80 -0.44
N GLN A 172 0.69 -15.39 -1.47
CA GLN A 172 -0.71 -14.96 -1.38
C GLN A 172 -0.93 -13.79 -0.39
N ASN A 173 0.10 -13.01 -0.12
CA ASN A 173 0.01 -11.79 0.67
C ASN A 173 -0.43 -10.63 -0.22
N TYR A 174 -1.71 -10.61 -0.59
CA TYR A 174 -2.24 -9.70 -1.60
C TYR A 174 -2.09 -8.22 -1.25
N LEU A 175 -2.22 -7.83 0.03
CA LEU A 175 -2.02 -6.43 0.41
C LEU A 175 -0.56 -6.00 0.24
N ALA A 176 0.40 -6.82 0.69
CA ALA A 176 1.82 -6.52 0.49
C ALA A 176 2.19 -6.52 -0.99
N CYS A 177 1.61 -7.45 -1.76
CA CYS A 177 1.77 -7.54 -3.22
C CYS A 177 1.29 -6.26 -3.91
N ALA A 178 0.07 -5.78 -3.59
CA ALA A 178 -0.48 -4.56 -4.17
C ALA A 178 0.41 -3.34 -3.91
N TRP A 179 0.84 -3.15 -2.66
CA TRP A 179 1.74 -2.05 -2.29
C TRP A 179 3.11 -2.14 -2.97
N SER A 180 3.62 -3.35 -3.16
CA SER A 180 4.88 -3.56 -3.86
C SER A 180 4.76 -3.16 -5.34
N TYR A 181 3.64 -3.49 -5.99
CA TYR A 181 3.38 -3.01 -7.35
C TYR A 181 3.18 -1.49 -7.42
N VAL A 182 2.58 -0.85 -6.41
CA VAL A 182 2.51 0.62 -6.34
C VAL A 182 3.92 1.23 -6.32
N LYS A 183 4.79 0.75 -5.42
CA LYS A 183 6.17 1.25 -5.31
C LYS A 183 7.02 0.93 -6.55
N SER A 184 6.80 -0.22 -7.17
CA SER A 184 7.39 -0.55 -8.47
C SER A 184 6.99 0.46 -9.54
N ALA A 185 5.72 0.87 -9.60
CA ALA A 185 5.26 1.90 -10.52
C ALA A 185 5.92 3.27 -10.27
N TRP A 186 6.19 3.61 -9.01
CA TRP A 186 6.92 4.84 -8.66
C TRP A 186 8.36 4.83 -9.16
N ILE A 187 9.07 3.70 -9.03
CA ILE A 187 10.43 3.55 -9.58
C ILE A 187 10.41 3.70 -11.10
N PHE A 188 9.44 3.07 -11.78
CA PHE A 188 9.31 3.22 -13.22
C PHE A 188 8.96 4.65 -13.64
N ASP A 189 8.12 5.36 -12.89
CA ASP A 189 7.84 6.78 -13.13
C ASP A 189 9.12 7.63 -13.02
N ASP A 190 9.94 7.40 -11.98
CA ASP A 190 11.19 8.15 -11.80
C ASP A 190 12.20 7.88 -12.94
N ARG A 191 12.07 6.75 -13.64
CA ARG A 191 12.84 6.38 -14.84
C ARG A 191 12.17 6.76 -16.17
N ASN A 192 10.97 7.36 -16.12
CA ASN A 192 10.13 7.66 -17.29
C ASN A 192 9.68 6.43 -18.11
N GLU A 193 9.61 5.25 -17.48
CA GLU A 193 9.18 3.98 -18.10
C GLU A 193 7.65 3.82 -17.98
N ASN A 194 6.91 4.72 -18.61
CA ASN A 194 5.46 4.88 -18.43
C ASN A 194 4.64 3.60 -18.68
N ASP A 195 5.02 2.79 -19.67
CA ASP A 195 4.32 1.53 -19.98
C ASP A 195 4.44 0.52 -18.85
N LYS A 196 5.64 0.34 -18.31
CA LYS A 196 5.88 -0.54 -17.16
C LYS A 196 5.21 0.00 -15.90
N ALA A 197 5.27 1.31 -15.67
CA ALA A 197 4.53 1.93 -14.58
C ALA A 197 3.02 1.66 -14.67
N SER A 198 2.44 1.78 -15.88
CA SER A 198 1.02 1.47 -16.14
C SER A 198 0.68 0.00 -15.88
N ILE A 199 1.55 -0.93 -16.28
CA ILE A 199 1.41 -2.37 -16.00
C ILE A 199 1.43 -2.61 -14.48
N SER A 200 2.41 -2.05 -13.77
CA SER A 200 2.52 -2.19 -12.31
C SER A 200 1.28 -1.63 -11.61
N ARG A 201 0.74 -0.47 -12.02
CA ARG A 201 -0.51 0.07 -11.46
C ARG A 201 -1.71 -0.86 -11.68
N ARG A 202 -1.85 -1.44 -12.88
CA ARG A 202 -2.94 -2.41 -13.15
C ARG A 202 -2.83 -3.63 -12.24
N ARG A 203 -1.62 -4.14 -12.02
CA ARG A 203 -1.36 -5.24 -11.08
C ARG A 203 -1.66 -4.85 -9.64
N ALA A 204 -1.28 -3.64 -9.21
CA ALA A 204 -1.62 -3.13 -7.89
C ALA A 204 -3.14 -3.13 -7.64
N ILE A 205 -3.92 -2.62 -8.60
CA ILE A 205 -5.39 -2.61 -8.53
C ILE A 205 -5.93 -4.04 -8.36
N GLU A 206 -5.49 -4.98 -9.20
CA GLU A 206 -5.92 -6.39 -9.14
C GLU A 206 -5.70 -6.99 -7.74
N PHE A 207 -4.56 -6.73 -7.10
CA PHE A 207 -4.25 -7.27 -5.78
C PHE A 207 -4.92 -6.51 -4.63
N PHE A 208 -5.20 -5.21 -4.77
CA PHE A 208 -6.07 -4.51 -3.83
C PHE A 208 -7.48 -5.09 -3.84
N GLU A 209 -8.03 -5.42 -5.01
CA GLU A 209 -9.35 -6.04 -5.15
C GLU A 209 -9.40 -7.48 -4.61
N LYS A 210 -8.31 -8.24 -4.77
CA LYS A 210 -8.18 -9.60 -4.21
C LYS A 210 -7.98 -9.61 -2.69
N SER A 211 -7.45 -8.54 -2.11
CA SER A 211 -7.19 -8.46 -0.68
C SER A 211 -8.51 -8.47 0.11
N THR A 212 -8.60 -9.34 1.12
CA THR A 212 -9.71 -9.35 2.08
C THR A 212 -9.52 -8.34 3.22
N THR A 213 -8.40 -7.62 3.22
CA THR A 213 -8.09 -6.63 4.25
C THR A 213 -8.92 -5.36 4.03
N CYS A 214 -9.51 -4.85 5.11
CA CYS A 214 -10.21 -3.57 5.06
C CYS A 214 -9.22 -2.44 4.80
N LEU A 215 -9.37 -1.77 3.65
CA LEU A 215 -8.53 -0.64 3.27
C LEU A 215 -8.95 0.65 4.00
N THR A 216 -7.97 1.48 4.32
CA THR A 216 -8.22 2.83 4.87
C THR A 216 -8.83 3.74 3.80
N LEU A 217 -9.42 4.88 4.22
CA LEU A 217 -9.96 5.86 3.29
C LEU A 217 -8.88 6.34 2.30
N GLU A 218 -7.70 6.65 2.81
CA GLU A 218 -6.58 7.14 2.01
C GLU A 218 -6.14 6.07 0.99
N GLN A 219 -6.08 4.80 1.39
CA GLN A 219 -5.79 3.70 0.46
C GLN A 219 -6.83 3.58 -0.65
N LYS A 220 -8.12 3.75 -0.34
CA LYS A 220 -9.18 3.79 -1.35
C LYS A 220 -9.04 5.01 -2.27
N MET A 221 -8.66 6.17 -1.73
CA MET A 221 -8.37 7.38 -2.52
C MET A 221 -7.17 7.20 -3.45
N LEU A 222 -6.13 6.47 -3.02
CA LEU A 222 -5.01 6.08 -3.88
C LEU A 222 -5.48 5.18 -5.02
N ILE A 223 -6.41 4.24 -4.77
CA ILE A 223 -6.96 3.37 -5.83
C ILE A 223 -7.73 4.18 -6.88
N VAL A 224 -8.40 5.28 -6.50
CA VAL A 224 -8.99 6.23 -7.47
C VAL A 224 -7.91 6.75 -8.41
N ASP A 225 -6.76 7.14 -7.88
CA ASP A 225 -5.64 7.65 -8.67
C ASP A 225 -5.06 6.55 -9.59
N LEU A 226 -4.88 5.33 -9.07
CA LEU A 226 -4.42 4.20 -9.89
C LEU A 226 -5.37 3.91 -11.06
N TYR A 227 -6.69 3.94 -10.82
CA TYR A 227 -7.68 3.76 -11.88
C TYR A 227 -7.56 4.87 -12.93
N ARG A 228 -7.42 6.12 -12.49
CA ARG A 228 -7.25 7.27 -13.39
C ARG A 228 -5.96 7.17 -14.21
N ARG A 229 -4.81 6.93 -13.58
CA ARG A 229 -3.49 6.78 -14.23
C ARG A 229 -3.36 5.53 -15.11
N THR A 230 -4.36 4.64 -15.08
CA THR A 230 -4.50 3.51 -16.00
C THR A 230 -5.64 3.68 -17.01
N SER A 231 -6.14 4.91 -17.18
CA SER A 231 -7.23 5.28 -18.11
C SER A 231 -8.58 4.62 -17.83
N GLN A 232 -8.79 4.07 -16.64
CA GLN A 232 -10.06 3.48 -16.21
C GLN A 232 -10.95 4.56 -15.54
N PHE A 233 -11.20 5.66 -16.26
CA PHE A 233 -11.81 6.87 -15.72
C PHE A 233 -13.21 6.65 -15.12
N ASP A 234 -14.01 5.76 -15.70
CA ASP A 234 -15.34 5.43 -15.18
C ASP A 234 -15.24 4.75 -13.80
N LYS A 235 -14.30 3.80 -13.65
CA LYS A 235 -14.05 3.14 -12.35
C LYS A 235 -13.53 4.11 -11.32
N ALA A 236 -12.57 4.98 -11.69
CA ALA A 236 -12.07 6.03 -10.81
C ALA A 236 -13.19 6.95 -10.32
N SER A 237 -13.99 7.47 -11.25
CA SER A 237 -15.09 8.39 -10.94
C SER A 237 -16.17 7.73 -10.08
N ASN A 238 -16.52 6.48 -10.37
CA ASN A 238 -17.51 5.73 -9.59
C ASN A 238 -17.01 5.48 -8.16
N LEU A 239 -15.74 5.07 -7.99
CA LEU A 239 -15.15 4.87 -6.67
C LEU A 239 -15.08 6.19 -5.89
N ALA A 240 -14.65 7.29 -6.52
CA ALA A 240 -14.62 8.61 -5.87
C ALA A 240 -16.02 9.04 -5.39
N ASN A 241 -17.06 8.86 -6.22
CA ASN A 241 -18.44 9.16 -5.83
C ASN A 241 -18.96 8.25 -4.72
N ASP A 242 -18.59 6.96 -4.74
CA ASP A 242 -18.94 6.00 -3.69
C ASP A 242 -18.34 6.43 -2.34
N LEU A 243 -17.05 6.80 -2.32
CA LEU A 243 -16.37 7.28 -1.12
C LEU A 243 -17.03 8.56 -0.59
N LEU A 244 -17.30 9.55 -1.45
CA LEU A 244 -17.96 10.80 -1.06
C LEU A 244 -19.36 10.59 -0.46
N LYS A 245 -20.07 9.54 -0.90
CA LYS A 245 -21.44 9.25 -0.47
C LYS A 245 -21.50 8.38 0.78
N ASN A 246 -20.63 7.38 0.87
CA ASN A 246 -20.77 6.28 1.81
C ASN A 246 -19.72 6.28 2.93
N GLU A 247 -18.57 6.93 2.73
CA GLU A 247 -17.57 7.08 3.79
C GLU A 247 -17.85 8.33 4.63
N LYS A 248 -17.58 8.24 5.93
CA LYS A 248 -17.63 9.42 6.79
C LYS A 248 -16.32 10.20 6.67
N ILE A 249 -16.30 11.21 5.82
CA ILE A 249 -15.13 12.07 5.57
C ILE A 249 -15.35 13.43 6.24
N ASP A 250 -14.73 13.63 7.41
CA ASP A 250 -14.82 14.92 8.13
C ASP A 250 -13.86 15.99 7.56
N SER A 251 -12.84 15.57 6.79
CA SER A 251 -11.82 16.45 6.22
C SER A 251 -12.26 17.05 4.88
N LYS A 252 -12.48 18.37 4.85
CA LYS A 252 -12.70 19.13 3.60
C LYS A 252 -11.55 18.97 2.62
N PHE A 253 -10.33 18.75 3.11
CA PHE A 253 -9.16 18.51 2.27
C PHE A 253 -9.28 17.21 1.48
N LEU A 254 -9.64 16.11 2.16
CA LEU A 254 -9.82 14.81 1.50
C LEU A 254 -11.00 14.82 0.51
N ILE A 255 -12.09 15.53 0.85
CA ILE A 255 -13.21 15.77 -0.07
C ILE A 255 -12.72 16.52 -1.32
N GLY A 256 -11.93 17.59 -1.14
CA GLY A 256 -11.35 18.36 -2.23
C GLY A 256 -10.45 17.53 -3.15
N ILE A 257 -9.65 16.61 -2.59
CA ILE A 257 -8.85 15.67 -3.38
C ILE A 257 -9.73 14.76 -4.24
N LEU A 258 -10.80 14.19 -3.68
CA LEU A 258 -11.71 13.32 -4.43
C LEU A 258 -12.44 14.05 -5.56
N GLU A 259 -12.89 15.28 -5.32
CA GLU A 259 -13.50 16.11 -6.36
C GLU A 259 -12.48 16.50 -7.44
N TYR A 260 -11.25 16.85 -7.05
CA TYR A 260 -10.18 17.11 -8.00
C TYR A 260 -9.88 15.89 -8.89
N GLN A 261 -9.77 14.70 -8.30
CA GLN A 261 -9.57 13.47 -9.08
C GLN A 261 -10.73 13.16 -10.04
N LYS A 262 -11.97 13.50 -9.68
CA LYS A 262 -13.12 13.40 -10.59
C LYS A 262 -12.99 14.36 -11.78
N ASP A 263 -12.56 15.60 -11.54
CA ASP A 263 -12.31 16.55 -12.63
C ASP A 263 -11.18 16.07 -13.55
N LEU A 264 -10.08 15.55 -13.00
CA LEU A 264 -9.03 14.93 -13.80
C LEU A 264 -9.56 13.77 -14.67
N CYS A 265 -10.45 12.93 -14.13
CA CYS A 265 -11.11 11.88 -14.90
C CYS A 265 -11.96 12.45 -16.05
N ARG A 266 -12.68 13.56 -15.83
CA ARG A 266 -13.47 14.24 -16.87
C ARG A 266 -12.58 14.76 -18.00
N TYR A 267 -11.39 15.26 -17.67
CA TYR A 267 -10.39 15.71 -18.65
C TYR A 267 -9.55 14.57 -19.25
N LYS A 268 -9.78 13.31 -18.85
CA LYS A 268 -8.99 12.14 -19.25
C LYS A 268 -7.49 12.29 -18.95
N ASP A 269 -7.18 12.99 -17.87
CA ASP A 269 -5.81 13.21 -17.41
C ASP A 269 -5.27 11.94 -16.74
N VAL A 270 -4.14 11.44 -17.22
CA VAL A 270 -3.43 10.25 -16.69
C VAL A 270 -2.11 10.61 -15.99
N ASP A 271 -1.79 11.89 -15.94
CA ASP A 271 -0.50 12.40 -15.45
C ASP A 271 -0.43 12.30 -13.93
N CYS A 272 0.79 12.41 -13.41
CA CYS A 272 1.03 12.46 -11.98
C CYS A 272 0.67 13.85 -11.43
N HIS A 273 -0.04 13.89 -10.31
CA HIS A 273 -0.39 15.14 -9.62
C HIS A 273 0.09 15.09 -8.17
N VAL A 274 0.66 16.20 -7.72
CA VAL A 274 1.10 16.38 -6.33
C VAL A 274 -0.12 16.74 -5.48
N SER A 275 -0.31 16.10 -4.32
CA SER A 275 -1.37 16.50 -3.40
C SER A 275 -1.10 17.93 -2.92
N PRO A 276 -2.09 18.83 -2.89
CA PRO A 276 -1.88 20.15 -2.30
C PRO A 276 -1.49 20.02 -0.83
N ASP A 277 -0.79 21.02 -0.31
CA ASP A 277 -0.56 21.13 1.14
C ASP A 277 -1.93 21.35 1.81
N GLU A 278 -2.21 20.69 2.94
CA GLU A 278 -3.45 20.88 3.69
C GLU A 278 -3.71 22.37 3.99
N ASN A 279 -2.64 23.18 4.08
CA ASN A 279 -2.69 24.62 4.31
C ASN A 279 -2.85 25.48 3.04
N LYS A 280 -2.92 24.88 1.84
CA LYS A 280 -2.97 25.57 0.54
C LYS A 280 -4.15 25.14 -0.35
N ILE A 281 -5.32 24.88 0.22
CA ILE A 281 -6.53 24.73 -0.61
C ILE A 281 -7.06 26.11 -0.99
N PHE A 282 -6.77 26.53 -2.21
CA PHE A 282 -7.52 27.59 -2.86
C PHE A 282 -8.87 27.05 -3.31
N PHE A 283 -9.93 27.41 -2.60
CA PHE A 283 -11.27 27.35 -3.14
C PHE A 283 -11.35 28.34 -4.31
N ARG A 284 -11.65 27.86 -5.51
CA ARG A 284 -12.25 28.67 -6.56
C ARG A 284 -13.67 28.18 -6.79
#